data_AF-A7I2K5-F1
#
_entry.id   AF-A7I2K5-F1
#
_cell.length_a   1.000
_cell.length_b   1.000
_cell.length_c   1.000
_cell.angle_alpha   90.00
_cell.angle_beta   90.00
_cell.angle_gamma   90.00
#
_symmetry.space_group_name_H-M   'P 1'
#
loop_
_entity.id
_entity.type
_entity.pdbx_description
1 polymer ?
#
loop_
_entity_poly.entity_id
_entity_poly.type
_entity_poly.pdbx_seq_one_letter_code
_entity_poly.pdbx_strand_id
1 'polypeptide(L)'
;MGKDGSDLLIGGKGDDTYLATKGDTIKDSDGKGSVHFNRHKLTGGTYDKDRDLYISDDYIEYKLHDDGRLVVSDMGENIVIENFNKDNNDLGIILIDPKDVVVTIHDNQANEGGNGKHTLGFKVSLNRKLEAGEYLTLYINGQLVKFTENEQEKDNAYIYEWDGNESKDGDRKFEVSGSVLQSGTSKNLNVKYIHPAKGLIKDDDRDDDPDPEREYSPIVIDLGNDGINSHALNYTINFDLDNNGFKEATGWVSGDDALLAIDKNNNGIIDNGSELFGNKSISDSAFSYTNSSLNNGFETLKSYDSNNDGIIDSQDAEFDKLLLWQDKNGNAITDNGELIKLSDKVSSIDLNYTNTDINNNSNTIKQTSTATLNNGTKVKADDIWFKVNYKDTEEIIDENEIPFEIKSLPQITAFGNLKEFANLNSNK
;
A
#
# COMPACT_ATOMS: atom_id res chain seq x y z
N MET A 1 -12.63 -13.65 -25.12
CA MET A 1 -13.17 -13.81 -23.76
C MET A 1 -14.67 -14.08 -23.84
N GLY A 2 -15.04 -15.34 -24.04
CA GLY A 2 -16.36 -15.82 -23.62
C GLY A 2 -16.24 -16.20 -22.14
N LYS A 3 -17.25 -15.90 -21.32
CA LYS A 3 -17.23 -16.23 -19.88
C LYS A 3 -17.71 -17.66 -19.58
N ASP A 4 -18.04 -18.43 -20.62
CA ASP A 4 -18.45 -19.83 -20.53
C ASP A 4 -18.13 -20.54 -21.86
N GLY A 5 -17.09 -21.38 -21.86
CA GLY A 5 -16.68 -22.19 -23.00
C GLY A 5 -15.20 -22.54 -22.96
N SER A 6 -14.83 -23.74 -23.43
CA SER A 6 -13.43 -24.11 -23.66
C SER A 6 -12.88 -23.34 -24.87
N ASP A 7 -12.06 -22.32 -24.64
CA ASP A 7 -11.39 -21.55 -25.67
C ASP A 7 -9.98 -22.12 -25.97
N LEU A 8 -9.49 -21.86 -27.19
CA LEU A 8 -8.10 -22.10 -27.56
C LEU A 8 -7.37 -20.76 -27.64
N LEU A 9 -6.42 -20.55 -26.72
CA LEU A 9 -5.57 -19.37 -26.64
C LEU A 9 -4.22 -19.69 -27.30
N ILE A 10 -3.84 -18.92 -28.32
CA ILE A 10 -2.60 -19.13 -29.07
C ILE A 10 -1.74 -17.88 -28.99
N GLY A 11 -0.52 -18.02 -28.46
CA GLY A 11 0.51 -16.99 -28.49
C GLY A 11 1.63 -17.31 -29.46
N GLY A 12 2.41 -16.26 -29.71
CA GLY A 12 3.37 -16.18 -30.79
C GLY A 12 4.79 -16.10 -30.25
N LYS A 13 5.49 -15.03 -30.65
CA LYS A 13 6.82 -14.73 -30.13
C LYS A 13 6.73 -13.53 -29.19
N GLY A 14 7.53 -13.54 -28.13
CA GLY A 14 7.57 -12.50 -27.12
C GLY A 14 6.82 -12.90 -25.86
N ASP A 15 6.79 -12.01 -24.87
CA ASP A 15 6.12 -12.32 -23.61
C ASP A 15 4.59 -12.18 -23.78
N ASP A 16 3.90 -13.30 -23.92
CA ASP A 16 2.44 -13.35 -24.03
C ASP A 16 1.77 -13.42 -22.64
N THR A 17 0.57 -12.87 -22.49
CA THR A 17 -0.20 -12.96 -21.24
C THR A 17 -1.54 -13.61 -21.50
N TYR A 18 -1.76 -14.75 -20.86
CA TYR A 18 -2.96 -15.55 -21.01
C TYR A 18 -3.87 -15.37 -19.80
N LEU A 19 -5.09 -14.91 -20.05
CA LEU A 19 -6.16 -14.84 -19.06
C LEU A 19 -7.12 -15.99 -19.33
N ALA A 20 -6.86 -17.12 -18.68
CA ALA A 20 -7.55 -18.37 -18.92
C ALA A 20 -8.72 -18.56 -17.95
N THR A 21 -9.76 -19.19 -18.46
CA THR A 21 -10.94 -19.62 -17.72
C THR A 21 -11.10 -21.13 -17.82
N LYS A 22 -12.03 -21.68 -17.04
CA LYS A 22 -12.27 -23.12 -16.98
C LYS A 22 -12.44 -23.75 -18.36
N GLY A 23 -11.62 -24.76 -18.63
CA GLY A 23 -11.67 -25.58 -19.83
C GLY A 23 -10.82 -25.05 -20.98
N ASP A 24 -10.14 -23.93 -20.80
CA ASP A 24 -9.29 -23.33 -21.84
C ASP A 24 -8.04 -24.16 -22.12
N THR A 25 -7.58 -24.10 -23.36
CA THR A 25 -6.33 -24.68 -23.83
C THR A 25 -5.39 -23.58 -24.30
N ILE A 26 -4.14 -23.59 -23.86
CA ILE A 26 -3.10 -22.63 -24.22
C ILE A 26 -2.07 -23.33 -25.10
N LYS A 27 -1.66 -22.65 -26.19
CA LYS A 27 -0.50 -23.03 -27.01
C LYS A 27 0.36 -21.81 -27.22
N ASP A 28 1.60 -21.87 -26.77
CA ASP A 28 2.57 -20.82 -26.98
C ASP A 28 3.72 -21.33 -27.86
N SER A 29 4.18 -20.52 -28.81
CA SER A 29 5.15 -20.97 -29.81
C SER A 29 6.60 -20.81 -29.37
N ASP A 30 6.88 -19.92 -28.41
CA ASP A 30 8.24 -19.68 -27.91
C ASP A 30 8.40 -19.90 -26.40
N GLY A 31 7.30 -20.26 -25.72
CA GLY A 31 7.24 -20.58 -24.30
C GLY A 31 7.39 -19.36 -23.40
N LYS A 32 7.31 -18.13 -23.91
CA LYS A 32 7.54 -16.92 -23.11
C LYS A 32 6.24 -16.25 -22.74
N GLY A 33 6.18 -15.76 -21.50
CA GLY A 33 5.00 -15.07 -21.01
C GLY A 33 4.53 -15.55 -19.65
N SER A 34 3.23 -15.41 -19.41
CA SER A 34 2.59 -15.80 -18.14
C SER A 34 1.15 -16.23 -18.34
N VAL A 35 0.68 -17.09 -17.44
CA VAL A 35 -0.71 -17.55 -17.40
C VAL A 35 -1.36 -17.13 -16.10
N HIS A 36 -2.56 -16.58 -16.19
CA HIS A 36 -3.44 -16.34 -15.06
C HIS A 36 -4.67 -17.21 -15.18
N PHE A 37 -5.01 -17.90 -14.09
CA PHE A 37 -6.17 -18.78 -14.00
C PHE A 37 -6.79 -18.62 -12.62
N ASN A 38 -8.12 -18.45 -12.56
CA ASN A 38 -8.86 -18.26 -11.30
C ASN A 38 -8.30 -17.16 -10.37
N ARG A 39 -7.83 -16.05 -10.96
CA ARG A 39 -7.19 -14.90 -10.29
C ARG A 39 -5.79 -15.17 -9.75
N HIS A 40 -5.25 -16.37 -9.94
CA HIS A 40 -3.87 -16.71 -9.61
C HIS A 40 -2.97 -16.58 -10.83
N LYS A 41 -1.81 -15.94 -10.67
CA LYS A 41 -0.71 -16.08 -11.62
C LYS A 41 -0.07 -17.45 -11.40
N LEU A 42 -0.01 -18.27 -12.43
CA LEU A 42 0.61 -19.59 -12.34
C LEU A 42 2.14 -19.45 -12.27
N THR A 43 2.74 -19.99 -11.22
CA THR A 43 4.19 -19.94 -10.98
C THR A 43 4.82 -21.33 -10.91
N GLY A 44 4.02 -22.39 -10.82
CA GLY A 44 4.46 -23.78 -10.73
C GLY A 44 4.41 -24.32 -9.30
N GLY A 45 5.16 -25.38 -9.03
CA GLY A 45 5.05 -26.10 -7.77
C GLY A 45 6.10 -27.18 -7.57
N THR A 46 6.07 -27.81 -6.41
CA THR A 46 6.99 -28.90 -6.04
C THR A 46 6.34 -30.27 -6.25
N TYR A 47 7.11 -31.23 -6.76
CA TYR A 47 6.61 -32.58 -7.03
C TYR A 47 6.18 -33.31 -5.75
N ASP A 48 4.92 -33.68 -5.69
CA ASP A 48 4.33 -34.56 -4.68
C ASP A 48 4.28 -35.99 -5.24
N LYS A 49 5.09 -36.87 -4.65
CA LYS A 49 5.20 -38.28 -5.05
C LYS A 49 3.93 -39.09 -4.77
N ASP A 50 3.13 -38.71 -3.79
CA ASP A 50 1.98 -39.49 -3.33
C ASP A 50 0.76 -39.19 -4.21
N ARG A 51 0.67 -37.95 -4.72
CA ARG A 51 -0.34 -37.54 -5.71
C ARG A 51 0.13 -37.67 -7.16
N ASP A 52 1.43 -37.87 -7.38
CA ASP A 52 2.06 -37.93 -8.69
C ASP A 52 1.76 -36.65 -9.52
N LEU A 53 1.95 -35.47 -8.93
CA LEU A 53 1.76 -34.16 -9.58
C LEU A 53 2.57 -33.10 -8.83
N TYR A 54 2.69 -31.90 -9.40
CA TYR A 54 3.33 -30.77 -8.70
C TYR A 54 2.27 -29.91 -8.02
N ILE A 55 2.57 -29.38 -6.83
CA ILE A 55 1.63 -28.56 -6.04
C ILE A 55 2.31 -27.25 -5.67
N SER A 56 1.63 -26.13 -5.88
CA SER A 56 2.08 -24.82 -5.37
C SER A 56 1.74 -24.64 -3.88
N ASP A 57 2.31 -23.62 -3.25
CA ASP A 57 1.96 -23.27 -1.86
C ASP A 57 0.47 -22.86 -1.72
N ASP A 58 -0.11 -22.34 -2.80
CA ASP A 58 -1.54 -21.99 -2.91
C ASP A 58 -2.43 -23.19 -3.32
N TYR A 59 -1.90 -24.42 -3.26
CA TYR A 59 -2.60 -25.67 -3.59
C TYR A 59 -3.08 -25.82 -5.04
N ILE A 60 -2.49 -25.08 -5.98
CA ILE A 60 -2.72 -25.28 -7.41
C ILE A 60 -1.98 -26.55 -7.83
N GLU A 61 -2.69 -27.45 -8.49
CA GLU A 61 -2.16 -28.74 -8.92
C GLU A 61 -1.75 -28.69 -10.39
N TYR A 62 -0.55 -29.19 -10.69
CA TYR A 62 0.05 -29.22 -12.02
C TYR A 62 0.41 -30.66 -12.39
N LYS A 63 -0.32 -31.26 -13.32
CA LYS A 63 -0.05 -32.59 -13.84
C LYS A 63 0.61 -32.51 -15.21
N LEU A 64 1.91 -32.78 -15.26
CA LEU A 64 2.66 -32.90 -16.50
C LEU A 64 2.54 -34.31 -17.08
N HIS A 65 2.21 -34.41 -18.36
CA HIS A 65 2.13 -35.65 -19.13
C HIS A 65 3.33 -35.82 -20.06
N ASP A 66 3.63 -37.07 -20.44
CA ASP A 66 4.76 -37.43 -21.31
C ASP A 66 4.70 -36.80 -22.71
N ASP A 67 3.51 -36.39 -23.17
CA ASP A 67 3.29 -35.71 -24.45
C ASP A 67 3.47 -34.18 -24.36
N GLY A 68 3.96 -33.66 -23.23
CA GLY A 68 4.17 -32.24 -23.00
C GLY A 68 2.89 -31.47 -22.65
N ARG A 69 1.77 -32.15 -22.38
CA ARG A 69 0.58 -31.46 -21.85
C ARG A 69 0.74 -31.23 -20.34
N LEU A 70 0.56 -29.99 -19.92
CA LEU A 70 0.45 -29.60 -18.52
C LEU A 70 -1.02 -29.30 -18.21
N VAL A 71 -1.64 -30.14 -17.38
CA VAL A 71 -3.00 -29.88 -16.87
C VAL A 71 -2.86 -29.13 -15.55
N VAL A 72 -3.42 -27.94 -15.47
CA VAL A 72 -3.43 -27.13 -14.26
C VAL A 72 -4.82 -27.15 -13.67
N SER A 73 -4.94 -27.47 -12.39
CA SER A 73 -6.21 -27.54 -11.68
C SER A 73 -6.21 -26.65 -10.44
N ASP A 74 -7.28 -25.86 -10.30
CA ASP A 74 -7.52 -24.98 -9.16
C ASP A 74 -9.01 -25.00 -8.80
N MET A 75 -9.32 -25.21 -7.53
CA MET A 75 -10.70 -25.30 -7.01
C MET A 75 -11.64 -26.26 -7.80
N GLY A 76 -11.09 -27.31 -8.41
CA GLY A 76 -11.85 -28.29 -9.19
C GLY A 76 -12.13 -27.87 -10.64
N GLU A 77 -11.61 -26.72 -11.07
CA GLU A 77 -11.59 -26.28 -12.46
C GLU A 77 -10.21 -26.54 -13.06
N ASN A 78 -10.13 -26.66 -14.39
CA ASN A 78 -8.88 -26.97 -15.07
C ASN A 78 -8.67 -26.18 -16.35
N ILE A 79 -7.40 -25.99 -16.69
CA ILE A 79 -6.92 -25.56 -18.01
C ILE A 79 -5.84 -26.52 -18.49
N VAL A 80 -5.54 -26.47 -19.78
CA VAL A 80 -4.47 -27.27 -20.41
C VAL A 80 -3.48 -26.36 -21.09
N ILE A 81 -2.19 -26.54 -20.83
CA ILE A 81 -1.10 -25.92 -21.60
C ILE A 81 -0.47 -27.03 -22.44
N GLU A 82 -0.53 -26.92 -23.76
CA GLU A 82 0.09 -27.91 -24.65
C GLU A 82 1.55 -27.60 -24.96
N ASN A 83 2.33 -28.65 -25.23
CA ASN A 83 3.75 -28.59 -25.57
C ASN A 83 4.60 -27.86 -24.52
N PHE A 84 4.14 -27.88 -23.26
CA PHE A 84 4.84 -27.33 -22.12
C PHE A 84 6.19 -28.02 -21.92
N ASN A 85 7.26 -27.24 -21.95
CA ASN A 85 8.60 -27.70 -21.65
C ASN A 85 9.02 -27.25 -20.24
N LYS A 86 9.02 -28.22 -19.32
CA LYS A 86 9.44 -27.96 -17.93
C LYS A 86 10.89 -27.53 -17.81
N ASP A 87 11.78 -27.91 -18.73
CA ASP A 87 13.21 -27.57 -18.64
C ASP A 87 13.48 -26.12 -19.04
N ASN A 88 12.60 -25.55 -19.87
CA ASN A 88 12.61 -24.15 -20.25
C ASN A 88 11.84 -23.26 -19.26
N ASN A 89 11.09 -23.85 -18.32
CA ASN A 89 10.12 -23.17 -17.45
C ASN A 89 9.14 -22.31 -18.28
N ASP A 90 8.55 -22.93 -19.31
CA ASP A 90 7.65 -22.22 -20.22
C ASP A 90 6.57 -21.44 -19.46
N LEU A 91 6.26 -20.25 -19.96
CA LEU A 91 5.26 -19.31 -19.41
C LEU A 91 5.54 -18.92 -17.95
N GLY A 92 6.81 -19.02 -17.51
CA GLY A 92 7.24 -18.69 -16.16
C GLY A 92 6.79 -19.70 -15.10
N ILE A 93 6.34 -20.89 -15.50
CA ILE A 93 5.87 -21.95 -14.59
C ILE A 93 7.04 -22.88 -14.28
N ILE A 94 7.42 -22.96 -13.01
CA ILE A 94 8.59 -23.71 -12.54
C ILE A 94 8.13 -24.98 -11.82
N LEU A 95 8.36 -26.14 -12.43
CA LEU A 95 8.05 -27.44 -11.83
C LEU A 95 9.31 -28.02 -11.20
N ILE A 96 9.32 -28.14 -9.87
CA ILE A 96 10.50 -28.46 -9.06
C ILE A 96 10.50 -29.95 -8.73
N ASP A 97 11.48 -30.69 -9.26
CA ASP A 97 11.67 -32.10 -8.93
C ASP A 97 12.40 -32.27 -7.58
N PRO A 98 12.29 -33.41 -6.87
CA PRO A 98 12.86 -33.56 -5.51
C PRO A 98 14.37 -33.32 -5.38
N LYS A 99 15.13 -33.49 -6.48
CA LYS A 99 16.58 -33.26 -6.52
C LYS A 99 16.97 -31.85 -6.93
N ASP A 100 16.02 -31.07 -7.44
CA ASP A 100 16.27 -29.72 -7.89
C ASP A 100 16.57 -28.81 -6.71
N VAL A 101 17.48 -27.87 -6.94
CA VAL A 101 17.77 -26.78 -6.02
C VAL A 101 17.12 -25.52 -6.55
N VAL A 102 16.29 -24.89 -5.73
CA VAL A 102 15.82 -23.53 -5.95
C VAL A 102 16.54 -22.64 -4.97
N VAL A 103 17.12 -21.56 -5.48
CA VAL A 103 17.79 -20.53 -4.69
C VAL A 103 16.80 -19.39 -4.50
N THR A 104 16.69 -18.87 -3.29
CA THR A 104 15.95 -17.66 -2.98
C THR A 104 16.90 -16.64 -2.39
N ILE A 105 17.06 -15.51 -3.07
CA ILE A 105 17.63 -14.30 -2.48
C ILE A 105 16.45 -13.57 -1.83
N HIS A 106 16.57 -13.21 -0.56
CA HIS A 106 15.49 -12.59 0.19
C HIS A 106 15.56 -11.08 0.11
N ASP A 107 14.41 -10.42 -0.09
CA ASP A 107 14.29 -8.96 -0.06
C ASP A 107 14.86 -8.38 1.22
N ASN A 108 15.45 -7.19 1.12
CA ASN A 108 15.90 -6.45 2.30
C ASN A 108 15.87 -4.94 2.08
N GLN A 109 15.83 -4.19 3.18
CA GLN A 109 15.81 -2.74 3.17
C GLN A 109 16.64 -2.14 4.30
N ALA A 110 17.12 -0.91 4.09
CA ALA A 110 17.76 -0.09 5.11
C ALA A 110 17.46 1.39 4.86
N ASN A 111 17.68 2.22 5.87
CA ASN A 111 17.76 3.67 5.67
C ASN A 111 19.11 4.03 5.03
N GLU A 112 19.15 5.10 4.26
CA GLU A 112 20.36 5.60 3.58
C GLU A 112 21.45 5.92 4.59
N GLY A 113 21.08 6.58 5.69
CA GLY A 113 21.98 7.03 6.71
C GLY A 113 22.89 8.17 6.23
N GLY A 114 23.37 8.95 7.19
CA GLY A 114 24.24 10.10 6.94
C GLY A 114 25.53 9.77 6.17
N ASN A 115 26.29 10.81 5.82
CA ASN A 115 27.58 10.72 5.12
C ASN A 115 28.46 9.52 5.53
N GLY A 116 28.78 8.65 4.58
CA GLY A 116 29.72 7.54 4.77
C GLY A 116 29.31 6.23 4.13
N LYS A 117 30.13 5.19 4.32
CA LYS A 117 29.86 3.87 3.77
C LYS A 117 28.88 3.08 4.64
N HIS A 118 27.87 2.52 4.00
CA HIS A 118 26.88 1.67 4.62
C HIS A 118 26.71 0.35 3.86
N THR A 119 26.05 -0.61 4.50
CA THR A 119 25.92 -1.98 4.00
C THR A 119 24.53 -2.55 4.23
N LEU A 120 24.02 -3.30 3.26
CA LEU A 120 22.75 -4.03 3.34
C LEU A 120 23.01 -5.48 2.97
N GLY A 121 22.89 -6.38 3.94
CA GLY A 121 23.13 -7.80 3.76
C GLY A 121 21.88 -8.55 3.30
N PHE A 122 21.98 -9.35 2.26
CA PHE A 122 20.89 -10.16 1.73
C PHE A 122 21.08 -11.62 2.15
N LYS A 123 20.03 -12.20 2.74
CA LYS A 123 19.99 -13.63 3.03
C LYS A 123 19.81 -14.40 1.73
N VAL A 124 20.48 -15.55 1.62
CA VAL A 124 20.28 -16.49 0.51
C VAL A 124 19.95 -17.86 1.08
N SER A 125 18.88 -18.49 0.61
CA SER A 125 18.47 -19.83 1.02
C SER A 125 18.25 -20.76 -0.17
N LEU A 126 18.29 -22.06 0.13
CA LEU A 126 18.00 -23.17 -0.77
C LEU A 126 16.72 -23.85 -0.29
N ASN A 127 15.89 -24.35 -1.21
CA ASN A 127 14.70 -25.16 -0.89
C ASN A 127 15.04 -26.45 -0.12
N ARG A 128 16.27 -26.96 -0.24
CA ARG A 128 16.77 -28.12 0.50
C ARG A 128 18.24 -27.95 0.90
N LYS A 129 18.68 -28.72 1.90
CA LYS A 129 20.12 -28.87 2.21
C LYS A 129 20.85 -29.54 1.05
N LEU A 130 22.11 -29.13 0.86
CA LEU A 130 23.03 -29.84 -0.03
C LEU A 130 23.40 -31.21 0.56
N GLU A 131 23.31 -32.25 -0.26
CA GLU A 131 23.68 -33.62 0.08
C GLU A 131 25.20 -33.82 0.09
N ALA A 132 25.65 -35.00 0.53
CA ALA A 132 27.07 -35.33 0.58
C ALA A 132 27.75 -35.21 -0.80
N GLY A 133 28.80 -34.39 -0.87
CA GLY A 133 29.52 -34.09 -2.12
C GLY A 133 28.86 -33.05 -3.04
N GLU A 134 27.71 -32.48 -2.66
CA GLU A 134 27.12 -31.33 -3.36
C GLU A 134 27.75 -30.01 -2.89
N TYR A 135 28.09 -29.15 -3.85
CA TYR A 135 28.50 -27.77 -3.61
C TYR A 135 27.96 -26.88 -4.72
N LEU A 136 27.65 -25.63 -4.37
CA LEU A 136 27.08 -24.64 -5.26
C LEU A 136 27.84 -23.33 -5.11
N THR A 137 28.24 -22.73 -6.23
CA THR A 137 28.75 -21.37 -6.23
C THR A 137 27.84 -20.49 -7.06
N LEU A 138 27.33 -19.42 -6.44
CA LEU A 138 26.53 -18.38 -7.07
C LEU A 138 27.39 -17.15 -7.33
N TYR A 139 27.11 -16.46 -8.42
CA TYR A 139 27.60 -15.10 -8.70
C TYR A 139 26.42 -14.14 -8.59
N ILE A 140 26.39 -13.35 -7.51
CA ILE A 140 25.30 -12.42 -7.17
C ILE A 140 25.86 -11.01 -7.26
N ASN A 141 25.41 -10.23 -8.26
CA ASN A 141 25.81 -8.83 -8.50
C ASN A 141 27.31 -8.55 -8.28
N GLY A 142 28.20 -9.42 -8.78
CA GLY A 142 29.65 -9.24 -8.65
C GLY A 142 30.34 -10.07 -7.57
N GLN A 143 29.60 -10.63 -6.61
CA GLN A 143 30.12 -11.36 -5.46
C GLN A 143 29.89 -12.87 -5.59
N LEU A 144 30.84 -13.66 -5.08
CA LEU A 144 30.74 -15.12 -5.06
C LEU A 144 30.18 -15.62 -3.73
N VAL A 145 29.05 -16.33 -3.79
CA VAL A 145 28.43 -16.98 -2.63
C VAL A 145 28.55 -18.48 -2.79
N LYS A 146 29.21 -19.15 -1.84
CA LYS A 146 29.45 -20.60 -1.89
C LYS A 146 28.61 -21.32 -0.87
N PHE A 147 27.86 -22.33 -1.28
CA PHE A 147 27.22 -23.32 -0.42
C PHE A 147 27.99 -24.64 -0.52
N THR A 148 28.13 -25.28 0.62
CA THR A 148 28.80 -26.57 0.82
C THR A 148 27.82 -27.57 1.43
N GLU A 149 28.25 -28.82 1.50
CA GLU A 149 27.48 -29.92 2.07
C GLU A 149 26.79 -29.53 3.41
N ASN A 150 25.51 -29.92 3.54
CA ASN A 150 24.61 -29.63 4.67
C ASN A 150 24.20 -28.17 4.88
N GLU A 151 24.72 -27.22 4.10
CA GLU A 151 24.24 -25.83 4.13
C GLU A 151 22.92 -25.70 3.36
N GLN A 152 22.02 -24.87 3.89
CA GLN A 152 20.73 -24.55 3.26
C GLN A 152 20.49 -23.03 3.21
N GLU A 153 21.09 -22.26 4.11
CA GLU A 153 20.93 -20.81 4.12
C GLU A 153 22.19 -20.12 4.62
N LYS A 154 22.34 -18.85 4.22
CA LYS A 154 23.39 -17.94 4.70
C LYS A 154 22.79 -16.57 4.88
N ASP A 155 22.90 -16.04 6.09
CA ASP A 155 22.60 -14.63 6.36
C ASP A 155 23.73 -13.76 5.83
N ASN A 156 23.39 -12.57 5.34
CA ASN A 156 24.34 -11.62 4.74
C ASN A 156 25.25 -12.26 3.68
N ALA A 157 24.70 -13.19 2.89
CA ALA A 157 25.47 -13.94 1.90
C ALA A 157 25.95 -13.04 0.75
N TYR A 158 25.13 -12.05 0.38
CA TYR A 158 25.50 -10.93 -0.48
C TYR A 158 25.42 -9.64 0.33
N ILE A 159 26.39 -8.74 0.14
CA ILE A 159 26.40 -7.43 0.81
C ILE A 159 26.37 -6.35 -0.27
N TYR A 160 25.31 -5.55 -0.28
CA TYR A 160 25.25 -4.33 -1.05
C TYR A 160 25.93 -3.20 -0.28
N GLU A 161 26.79 -2.43 -0.94
CA GLU A 161 27.46 -1.26 -0.38
C GLU A 161 26.96 0.01 -1.07
N TRP A 162 26.74 1.07 -0.31
CA TRP A 162 26.52 2.42 -0.83
C TRP A 162 27.26 3.44 0.02
N ASP A 163 27.50 4.60 -0.58
CA ASP A 163 27.86 5.81 0.16
C ASP A 163 26.54 6.55 0.44
N GLY A 164 26.18 6.66 1.72
CA GLY A 164 25.09 7.50 2.18
C GLY A 164 25.51 8.96 2.22
N ASN A 165 24.54 9.83 2.30
CA ASN A 165 24.75 11.27 2.23
C ASN A 165 23.83 12.01 3.20
N GLU A 166 23.73 13.33 3.08
CA GLU A 166 22.82 14.16 3.90
C GLU A 166 21.85 14.96 2.98
N SER A 167 21.68 14.48 1.74
CA SER A 167 20.95 15.11 0.65
C SER A 167 19.77 14.24 0.25
N LYS A 168 18.67 14.91 -0.05
CA LYS A 168 17.45 14.22 -0.48
C LYS A 168 17.55 13.71 -1.92
N ASP A 169 17.91 12.43 -2.06
CA ASP A 169 18.03 11.74 -3.35
C ASP A 169 16.84 10.81 -3.67
N GLY A 170 15.92 10.64 -2.69
CA GLY A 170 14.75 9.76 -2.77
C GLY A 170 15.07 8.26 -2.65
N ASP A 171 14.04 7.46 -2.37
CA ASP A 171 14.19 6.01 -2.19
C ASP A 171 14.85 5.32 -3.38
N ARG A 172 15.94 4.60 -3.12
CA ARG A 172 16.67 3.83 -4.13
C ARG A 172 16.21 2.38 -4.11
N LYS A 173 15.46 2.00 -5.16
CA LYS A 173 15.05 0.63 -5.43
C LYS A 173 16.02 -0.03 -6.41
N PHE A 174 16.43 -1.26 -6.13
CA PHE A 174 17.30 -2.04 -7.02
C PHE A 174 17.00 -3.54 -6.94
N GLU A 175 17.43 -4.29 -7.95
CA GLU A 175 17.30 -5.74 -7.99
C GLU A 175 18.64 -6.43 -7.66
N VAL A 176 18.57 -7.48 -6.86
CA VAL A 176 19.67 -8.39 -6.58
C VAL A 176 19.42 -9.70 -7.31
N SER A 177 20.19 -9.90 -8.38
CA SER A 177 20.07 -11.05 -9.27
C SER A 177 21.32 -11.93 -9.20
N GLY A 178 21.11 -13.24 -9.36
CA GLY A 178 22.15 -14.26 -9.23
C GLY A 178 22.24 -15.17 -10.44
N SER A 179 23.41 -15.76 -10.64
CA SER A 179 23.64 -16.81 -11.64
C SER A 179 24.52 -17.92 -11.08
N VAL A 180 24.40 -19.12 -11.63
CA VAL A 180 25.22 -20.26 -11.22
C VAL A 180 26.59 -20.19 -11.88
N LEU A 181 27.65 -20.25 -11.08
CA LEU A 181 29.01 -20.46 -11.59
C LEU A 181 29.23 -21.95 -11.83
N GLN A 182 29.11 -22.38 -13.09
CA GLN A 182 29.20 -23.78 -13.49
C GLN A 182 30.52 -24.47 -13.08
N SER A 183 31.65 -23.76 -13.16
CA SER A 183 32.96 -24.31 -12.75
C SER A 183 33.10 -24.51 -11.24
N GLY A 184 32.27 -23.83 -10.45
CA GLY A 184 32.25 -23.89 -8.99
C GLY A 184 31.06 -24.65 -8.42
N THR A 185 30.35 -25.44 -9.24
CA THR A 185 29.13 -26.16 -8.84
C THR A 185 29.26 -27.64 -9.20
N SER A 186 28.72 -28.53 -8.36
CA SER A 186 28.75 -29.98 -8.61
C SER A 186 27.99 -30.33 -9.89
N LYS A 187 28.56 -31.21 -10.73
CA LYS A 187 27.99 -31.56 -12.06
C LYS A 187 26.61 -32.21 -12.00
N ASN A 188 26.27 -32.84 -10.89
CA ASN A 188 24.99 -33.51 -10.65
C ASN A 188 23.95 -32.61 -9.98
N LEU A 189 24.29 -31.36 -9.67
CA LEU A 189 23.38 -30.42 -9.04
C LEU A 189 22.60 -29.66 -10.12
N ASN A 190 21.29 -29.77 -10.11
CA ASN A 190 20.42 -28.99 -10.99
C ASN A 190 19.86 -27.80 -10.20
N VAL A 191 20.33 -26.59 -10.50
CA VAL A 191 19.71 -25.37 -9.96
C VAL A 191 18.60 -24.97 -10.91
N LYS A 192 17.36 -25.19 -10.48
CA LYS A 192 16.18 -25.02 -11.32
C LYS A 192 15.82 -23.55 -11.54
N TYR A 193 15.98 -22.75 -10.50
CA TYR A 193 15.66 -21.33 -10.53
C TYR A 193 16.38 -20.56 -9.41
N ILE A 194 16.59 -19.27 -9.63
CA ILE A 194 17.08 -18.32 -8.65
C ILE A 194 16.06 -17.20 -8.56
N HIS A 195 15.32 -17.13 -7.46
CA HIS A 195 14.45 -15.99 -7.18
C HIS A 195 15.32 -14.76 -6.89
N PRO A 196 15.19 -13.67 -7.67
CA PRO A 196 15.87 -12.42 -7.38
C PRO A 196 15.25 -11.77 -6.14
N ALA A 197 16.00 -10.86 -5.53
CA ALA A 197 15.50 -10.03 -4.43
C ALA A 197 15.36 -8.57 -4.85
N LYS A 198 14.49 -7.84 -4.16
CA LYS A 198 14.40 -6.40 -4.17
C LYS A 198 15.19 -5.82 -3.00
N GLY A 199 16.03 -4.83 -3.31
CA GLY A 199 16.70 -3.98 -2.35
C GLY A 199 16.06 -2.60 -2.30
N LEU A 200 15.87 -2.07 -1.10
CA LEU A 200 15.38 -0.70 -0.88
C LEU A 200 16.30 0.04 0.08
N ILE A 201 16.87 1.16 -0.38
CA ILE A 201 17.49 2.15 0.50
C ILE A 201 16.49 3.31 0.64
N LYS A 202 16.01 3.54 1.85
CA LYS A 202 15.07 4.61 2.18
C LYS A 202 15.83 5.88 2.48
N ASP A 203 15.56 6.94 1.74
CA ASP A 203 16.15 8.26 2.01
C ASP A 203 15.58 8.77 3.35
N ASP A 204 16.45 8.96 4.35
CA ASP A 204 16.07 9.42 5.69
C ASP A 204 16.51 10.87 5.99
N ASP A 205 16.96 11.61 4.96
CA ASP A 205 17.39 12.98 5.09
C ASP A 205 16.22 13.98 5.00
N ARG A 206 16.33 15.05 5.80
CA ARG A 206 15.29 16.09 5.89
C ARG A 206 15.40 17.09 4.74
N ASP A 207 14.23 17.46 4.22
CA ASP A 207 14.04 18.48 3.19
C ASP A 207 14.19 19.89 3.79
N ASP A 208 15.18 20.66 3.34
CA ASP A 208 15.35 22.10 3.65
C ASP A 208 14.90 23.01 2.48
N ASP A 209 14.03 22.55 1.56
CA ASP A 209 13.52 23.34 0.40
C ASP A 209 11.98 23.61 0.48
N PRO A 210 11.49 24.85 0.17
CA PRO A 210 10.12 25.28 0.39
C PRO A 210 9.24 24.97 -0.83
N ASP A 211 8.70 23.75 -0.92
CA ASP A 211 7.40 23.58 -1.60
C ASP A 211 6.37 24.42 -0.83
N PRO A 212 5.39 25.10 -1.47
CA PRO A 212 4.41 25.86 -0.71
C PRO A 212 3.64 24.88 0.17
N GLU A 213 3.88 24.93 1.48
CA GLU A 213 3.15 24.17 2.48
C GLU A 213 1.66 24.35 2.18
N ARG A 214 1.03 23.28 1.71
CA ARG A 214 -0.43 23.27 1.56
C ARG A 214 -0.98 23.06 2.95
N GLU A 215 -2.07 23.75 3.21
CA GLU A 215 -2.75 23.64 4.48
C GLU A 215 -4.20 23.24 4.26
N TYR A 216 -4.60 22.19 4.95
CA TYR A 216 -5.98 21.73 4.99
C TYR A 216 -6.44 21.69 6.43
N SER A 217 -7.71 21.98 6.62
CA SER A 217 -8.26 22.07 7.96
C SER A 217 -9.31 21.04 8.25
N PRO A 218 -9.44 20.75 9.55
CA PRO A 218 -10.73 20.53 10.16
C PRO A 218 -10.92 21.30 11.48
N ILE A 219 -12.14 21.27 12.01
CA ILE A 219 -12.49 21.68 13.37
C ILE A 219 -12.04 20.61 14.36
N VAL A 220 -11.35 21.04 15.41
CA VAL A 220 -10.98 20.26 16.59
C VAL A 220 -11.69 20.82 17.82
N ILE A 221 -12.17 19.93 18.70
CA ILE A 221 -12.76 20.25 20.00
C ILE A 221 -11.73 19.94 21.10
N ASP A 222 -11.46 20.94 21.93
CA ASP A 222 -10.59 20.86 23.10
C ASP A 222 -11.26 20.07 24.23
N LEU A 223 -11.04 18.76 24.30
CA LEU A 223 -11.68 17.91 25.32
C LEU A 223 -10.92 17.96 26.65
N GLY A 224 -9.63 18.27 26.63
CA GLY A 224 -8.76 18.41 27.80
C GLY A 224 -8.98 19.73 28.57
N ASN A 225 -9.51 20.74 27.90
CA ASN A 225 -9.65 22.12 28.36
C ASN A 225 -8.30 22.74 28.80
N ASP A 226 -7.23 22.37 28.10
CA ASP A 226 -5.89 22.92 28.20
C ASP A 226 -5.42 23.60 26.90
N GLY A 227 -6.35 23.73 25.94
CA GLY A 227 -6.11 24.30 24.62
C GLY A 227 -5.74 23.22 23.62
N ILE A 228 -6.03 23.49 22.34
CA ILE A 228 -5.80 22.50 21.28
C ILE A 228 -4.32 22.27 21.06
N ASN A 229 -3.92 21.01 21.09
CA ASN A 229 -2.55 20.56 20.81
C ASN A 229 -2.50 19.77 19.49
N SER A 230 -1.45 20.00 18.70
CA SER A 230 -1.18 19.26 17.48
C SER A 230 0.26 18.81 17.38
N HIS A 231 0.50 17.80 16.58
CA HIS A 231 1.81 17.38 16.11
C HIS A 231 2.12 18.09 14.79
N ALA A 232 3.37 18.55 14.67
CA ALA A 232 3.87 19.07 13.40
C ALA A 232 3.78 17.98 12.31
N LEU A 233 3.84 18.42 11.05
CA LEU A 233 3.96 17.53 9.89
C LEU A 233 4.91 16.36 10.18
N ASN A 234 4.39 15.15 10.09
CA ASN A 234 5.11 13.92 10.35
C ASN A 234 4.91 12.95 9.18
N TYR A 235 6.02 12.51 8.56
CA TYR A 235 6.03 11.54 7.45
C TYR A 235 5.60 10.13 7.85
N THR A 236 5.19 9.90 9.09
CA THR A 236 4.61 8.63 9.54
C THR A 236 3.10 8.72 9.81
N ILE A 237 2.47 9.88 9.56
CA ILE A 237 1.04 10.11 9.73
C ILE A 237 0.47 10.60 8.40
N ASN A 238 -0.34 9.77 7.75
CA ASN A 238 -0.87 10.03 6.42
C ASN A 238 -2.39 10.02 6.45
N PHE A 239 -3.02 11.09 5.94
CA PHE A 239 -4.48 11.21 5.86
C PHE A 239 -4.88 12.03 4.63
N ASP A 240 -5.97 11.65 3.96
CA ASP A 240 -6.49 12.37 2.79
C ASP A 240 -7.36 13.55 3.25
N LEU A 241 -6.74 14.65 3.66
CA LEU A 241 -7.46 15.82 4.18
C LEU A 241 -8.22 16.58 3.09
N ASP A 242 -7.84 16.46 1.81
CA ASP A 242 -8.47 17.21 0.72
C ASP A 242 -9.42 16.38 -0.16
N ASN A 243 -9.63 15.11 0.20
CA ASN A 243 -10.50 14.15 -0.45
C ASN A 243 -10.16 13.97 -1.94
N ASN A 244 -8.88 13.83 -2.25
CA ASN A 244 -8.39 13.62 -3.62
C ASN A 244 -8.11 12.14 -3.95
N GLY A 245 -8.28 11.25 -2.98
CA GLY A 245 -8.01 9.81 -3.09
C GLY A 245 -6.56 9.42 -2.75
N PHE A 246 -5.77 10.31 -2.16
CA PHE A 246 -4.40 10.05 -1.70
C PHE A 246 -4.26 10.48 -0.25
N LYS A 247 -3.69 9.61 0.60
CA LYS A 247 -3.28 9.99 1.95
C LYS A 247 -1.92 10.63 1.90
N GLU A 248 -1.83 11.88 2.32
CA GLU A 248 -0.57 12.61 2.32
C GLU A 248 -0.04 12.78 3.74
N ALA A 249 1.28 12.84 3.88
CA ALA A 249 1.91 13.14 5.15
C ALA A 249 1.39 14.48 5.68
N THR A 250 0.94 14.51 6.94
CA THR A 250 0.28 15.68 7.52
C THR A 250 0.68 15.93 8.98
N GLY A 251 0.45 17.16 9.45
CA GLY A 251 0.37 17.43 10.88
C GLY A 251 -0.94 16.85 11.43
N TRP A 252 -1.00 16.60 12.74
CA TRP A 252 -2.16 15.88 13.29
C TRP A 252 -2.58 16.36 14.66
N VAL A 253 -3.82 16.14 15.06
CA VAL A 253 -4.30 16.47 16.40
C VAL A 253 -3.66 15.56 17.46
N SER A 254 -3.44 16.06 18.68
CA SER A 254 -3.04 15.22 19.81
C SER A 254 -4.22 14.42 20.37
N GLY A 255 -3.94 13.22 20.92
CA GLY A 255 -4.99 12.25 21.27
C GLY A 255 -5.84 12.56 22.50
N ASP A 256 -5.59 13.68 23.17
CA ASP A 256 -6.42 14.26 24.21
C ASP A 256 -7.60 15.07 23.67
N ASP A 257 -7.49 15.59 22.45
CA ASP A 257 -8.53 16.34 21.74
C ASP A 257 -9.26 15.49 20.69
N ALA A 258 -10.27 16.05 20.03
CA ALA A 258 -11.04 15.31 19.02
C ALA A 258 -11.39 16.14 17.78
N LEU A 259 -11.28 15.50 16.62
CA LEU A 259 -11.75 16.03 15.34
C LEU A 259 -13.27 15.97 15.28
N LEU A 260 -13.92 17.06 14.83
CA LEU A 260 -15.35 17.05 14.54
C LEU A 260 -15.59 16.36 13.18
N ALA A 261 -16.45 15.36 13.17
CA ALA A 261 -16.67 14.49 12.01
C ALA A 261 -18.13 14.11 11.80
N ILE A 262 -18.42 13.56 10.62
CA ILE A 262 -19.66 12.89 10.25
C ILE A 262 -19.32 11.78 9.26
N ASP A 263 -19.69 10.55 9.59
CA ASP A 263 -19.57 9.40 8.69
C ASP A 263 -20.62 9.56 7.57
N LYS A 264 -20.19 10.03 6.40
CA LYS A 264 -21.10 10.37 5.30
C LYS A 264 -21.47 9.14 4.48
N ASN A 265 -20.53 8.21 4.33
CA ASN A 265 -20.71 7.02 3.52
C ASN A 265 -21.32 5.84 4.32
N ASN A 266 -21.46 6.00 5.65
CA ASN A 266 -21.96 5.02 6.61
C ASN A 266 -21.12 3.74 6.68
N ASN A 267 -19.81 3.84 6.49
CA ASN A 267 -18.89 2.69 6.58
C ASN A 267 -18.40 2.41 8.01
N GLY A 268 -18.74 3.28 8.98
CA GLY A 268 -18.42 3.14 10.39
C GLY A 268 -17.03 3.63 10.78
N ILE A 269 -16.28 4.26 9.87
CA ILE A 269 -14.98 4.87 10.10
C ILE A 269 -14.94 6.28 9.52
N ILE A 270 -13.97 7.09 9.92
CA ILE A 270 -13.65 8.36 9.28
C ILE A 270 -12.35 8.16 8.50
N ASP A 271 -12.44 8.23 7.17
CA ASP A 271 -11.34 7.79 6.30
C ASP A 271 -10.81 8.86 5.33
N ASN A 272 -11.50 10.00 5.22
CA ASN A 272 -11.05 11.14 4.41
C ASN A 272 -11.64 12.49 4.88
N GLY A 273 -11.12 13.59 4.35
CA GLY A 273 -11.46 14.96 4.71
C GLY A 273 -12.88 15.38 4.33
N SER A 274 -13.60 14.64 3.48
CA SER A 274 -15.01 14.92 3.20
C SER A 274 -15.92 14.64 4.40
N GLU A 275 -15.45 13.82 5.34
CA GLU A 275 -16.13 13.40 6.57
C GLU A 275 -15.70 14.21 7.79
N LEU A 276 -14.67 15.04 7.66
CA LEU A 276 -14.31 16.05 8.65
C LEU A 276 -15.03 17.36 8.34
N PHE A 277 -15.00 18.32 9.28
CA PHE A 277 -15.51 19.69 9.06
C PHE A 277 -14.37 20.69 8.89
N GLY A 278 -14.07 21.07 7.66
CA GLY A 278 -12.90 21.84 7.27
C GLY A 278 -13.06 22.54 5.91
N ASN A 279 -11.95 23.05 5.37
CA ASN A 279 -11.91 23.78 4.10
C ASN A 279 -12.08 22.91 2.85
N LYS A 280 -12.00 21.58 3.00
CA LYS A 280 -12.15 20.60 1.91
C LYS A 280 -13.31 19.65 2.09
N SER A 281 -14.00 19.77 3.21
CA SER A 281 -15.29 19.14 3.41
C SER A 281 -16.22 19.58 2.30
N ILE A 282 -16.73 18.62 1.55
CA ILE A 282 -17.74 18.90 0.52
C ILE A 282 -18.96 19.40 1.27
N SER A 283 -19.12 20.72 1.32
CA SER A 283 -20.41 21.32 1.65
C SER A 283 -21.24 21.29 0.37
N ASP A 284 -22.49 20.83 0.47
CA ASP A 284 -23.49 20.97 -0.60
C ASP A 284 -23.89 22.45 -0.83
N SER A 285 -23.14 23.39 -0.25
CA SER A 285 -23.40 24.81 -0.33
C SER A 285 -22.69 25.43 -1.53
N ALA A 286 -23.40 26.30 -2.26
CA ALA A 286 -22.84 27.09 -3.36
C ALA A 286 -21.65 27.99 -2.95
N PHE A 287 -21.35 28.12 -1.66
CA PHE A 287 -20.32 28.99 -1.10
C PHE A 287 -18.91 28.55 -1.49
N SER A 288 -18.64 27.23 -1.50
CA SER A 288 -17.33 26.65 -1.86
C SER A 288 -16.87 27.03 -3.28
N TYR A 289 -17.79 27.32 -4.20
CA TYR A 289 -17.48 27.66 -5.60
C TYR A 289 -17.30 29.15 -5.85
N THR A 290 -17.78 30.02 -4.94
CA THR A 290 -17.82 31.48 -5.18
C THR A 290 -16.81 32.26 -4.36
N ASN A 291 -16.30 31.70 -3.26
CA ASN A 291 -15.33 32.40 -2.40
C ASN A 291 -14.38 31.42 -1.65
N SER A 292 -13.43 30.83 -2.38
CA SER A 292 -12.50 29.82 -1.85
C SER A 292 -11.65 30.29 -0.68
N SER A 293 -11.42 31.61 -0.52
CA SER A 293 -10.66 32.18 0.60
C SER A 293 -11.44 32.29 1.91
N LEU A 294 -12.75 31.98 1.90
CA LEU A 294 -13.58 31.93 3.10
C LEU A 294 -13.98 30.50 3.48
N ASN A 295 -13.56 29.49 2.71
CA ASN A 295 -13.93 28.11 2.98
C ASN A 295 -13.16 27.58 4.19
N ASN A 296 -13.86 27.33 5.28
CA ASN A 296 -13.35 26.79 6.53
C ASN A 296 -14.42 25.86 7.14
N GLY A 297 -14.04 25.09 8.15
CA GLY A 297 -14.88 24.12 8.81
C GLY A 297 -16.13 24.70 9.46
N PHE A 298 -16.11 25.92 9.99
CA PHE A 298 -17.31 26.54 10.55
C PHE A 298 -18.32 26.93 9.47
N GLU A 299 -17.85 27.40 8.31
CA GLU A 299 -18.73 27.66 7.16
C GLU A 299 -19.35 26.36 6.63
N THR A 300 -18.60 25.25 6.64
CA THR A 300 -19.17 23.94 6.32
C THR A 300 -20.18 23.48 7.37
N LEU A 301 -19.87 23.65 8.65
CA LEU A 301 -20.71 23.21 9.77
C LEU A 301 -22.05 23.97 9.81
N LYS A 302 -22.11 25.23 9.37
CA LYS A 302 -23.37 25.99 9.25
C LYS A 302 -24.43 25.29 8.39
N SER A 303 -24.05 24.43 7.45
CA SER A 303 -25.04 23.67 6.66
C SER A 303 -25.84 22.66 7.50
N TYR A 304 -25.40 22.37 8.72
CA TYR A 304 -26.06 21.48 9.68
C TYR A 304 -26.89 22.24 10.73
N ASP A 305 -26.85 23.58 10.72
CA ASP A 305 -27.73 24.45 11.52
C ASP A 305 -29.09 24.55 10.81
N SER A 306 -29.96 23.61 11.13
CA SER A 306 -31.24 23.43 10.44
C SER A 306 -32.28 24.48 10.86
N ASN A 307 -32.12 25.06 12.06
CA ASN A 307 -33.03 26.06 12.59
C ASN A 307 -32.52 27.51 12.34
N ASN A 308 -31.28 27.66 11.88
CA ASN A 308 -30.55 28.91 11.60
C ASN A 308 -30.40 29.83 12.81
N ASP A 309 -30.18 29.28 14.00
CA ASP A 309 -29.98 30.05 15.24
C ASP A 309 -28.50 30.38 15.53
N GLY A 310 -27.58 29.88 14.70
CA GLY A 310 -26.14 30.10 14.81
C GLY A 310 -25.45 29.16 15.79
N ILE A 311 -26.13 28.10 16.23
CA ILE A 311 -25.60 27.10 17.15
C ILE A 311 -25.90 25.72 16.57
N ILE A 312 -24.93 24.80 16.69
CA ILE A 312 -25.19 23.37 16.47
C ILE A 312 -25.56 22.75 17.80
N ASP A 313 -26.82 22.32 17.97
CA ASP A 313 -27.30 21.66 19.18
C ASP A 313 -28.37 20.59 18.89
N SER A 314 -28.95 20.00 19.95
CA SER A 314 -29.98 18.94 19.84
C SER A 314 -31.28 19.34 19.11
N GLN A 315 -31.48 20.63 18.80
CA GLN A 315 -32.59 21.12 18.01
C GLN A 315 -32.32 20.98 16.51
N ASP A 316 -31.09 20.63 16.11
CA ASP A 316 -30.71 20.39 14.73
C ASP A 316 -30.99 18.97 14.26
N ALA A 317 -31.54 18.86 13.05
CA ALA A 317 -32.01 17.59 12.48
C ALA A 317 -30.92 16.51 12.41
N GLU A 318 -29.66 16.91 12.23
CA GLU A 318 -28.53 16.01 11.99
C GLU A 318 -27.55 15.95 13.18
N PHE A 319 -27.87 16.61 14.31
CA PHE A 319 -26.99 16.67 15.49
C PHE A 319 -26.59 15.28 16.01
N ASP A 320 -27.55 14.34 16.02
CA ASP A 320 -27.33 12.96 16.48
C ASP A 320 -26.41 12.13 15.57
N LYS A 321 -26.07 12.64 14.37
CA LYS A 321 -25.14 11.99 13.43
C LYS A 321 -23.71 12.54 13.54
N LEU A 322 -23.52 13.66 14.23
CA LEU A 322 -22.19 14.24 14.41
C LEU A 322 -21.37 13.40 15.38
N LEU A 323 -20.08 13.30 15.07
CA LEU A 323 -19.10 12.46 15.76
C LEU A 323 -17.93 13.31 16.24
N LEU A 324 -17.28 12.82 17.29
CA LEU A 324 -15.96 13.22 17.74
C LEU A 324 -15.02 12.05 17.46
N TRP A 325 -14.01 12.27 16.64
CA TRP A 325 -12.94 11.31 16.44
C TRP A 325 -11.75 11.70 17.32
N GLN A 326 -11.58 10.97 18.43
CA GLN A 326 -10.45 11.09 19.33
C GLN A 326 -9.44 9.99 18.98
N ASP A 327 -8.52 10.30 18.07
CA ASP A 327 -7.40 9.44 17.70
C ASP A 327 -6.38 9.40 18.84
N LYS A 328 -6.47 8.37 19.70
CA LYS A 328 -5.71 8.34 20.97
C LYS A 328 -4.24 8.00 20.76
N ASN A 329 -3.93 7.30 19.67
CA ASN A 329 -2.58 6.85 19.38
C ASN A 329 -1.88 7.74 18.34
N GLY A 330 -2.62 8.64 17.68
CA GLY A 330 -2.12 9.62 16.72
C GLY A 330 -1.70 8.99 15.39
N ASN A 331 -2.35 7.89 14.97
CA ASN A 331 -1.99 7.16 13.74
C ASN A 331 -2.82 7.56 12.51
N ALA A 332 -3.78 8.48 12.65
CA ALA A 332 -4.72 8.91 11.62
C ALA A 332 -5.57 7.77 11.01
N ILE A 333 -5.82 6.72 11.79
CA ILE A 333 -6.70 5.60 11.44
C ILE A 333 -7.81 5.54 12.47
N THR A 334 -9.06 5.40 12.02
CA THR A 334 -10.16 5.23 12.96
C THR A 334 -10.10 3.84 13.62
N ASP A 335 -9.61 3.78 14.86
CA ASP A 335 -9.56 2.56 15.64
C ASP A 335 -10.83 2.32 16.48
N ASN A 336 -11.03 1.07 16.90
CA ASN A 336 -12.17 0.72 17.74
C ASN A 336 -12.16 1.47 19.08
N GLY A 337 -13.21 2.24 19.35
CA GLY A 337 -13.36 3.04 20.57
C GLY A 337 -12.80 4.46 20.50
N GLU A 338 -12.48 4.94 19.29
CA GLU A 338 -12.05 6.31 19.03
C GLU A 338 -13.17 7.23 18.53
N LEU A 339 -14.22 6.67 17.92
CA LEU A 339 -15.41 7.43 17.54
C LEU A 339 -16.40 7.51 18.71
N ILE A 340 -16.77 8.74 19.03
CA ILE A 340 -17.72 9.09 20.10
C ILE A 340 -18.83 9.93 19.48
N LYS A 341 -20.09 9.75 19.90
CA LYS A 341 -21.16 10.66 19.46
C LYS A 341 -20.91 12.05 20.01
N LEU A 342 -21.10 13.09 19.20
CA LEU A 342 -20.96 14.47 19.66
C LEU A 342 -21.86 14.73 20.87
N SER A 343 -23.11 14.28 20.81
CA SER A 343 -24.12 14.44 21.87
C SER A 343 -23.76 13.76 23.20
N ASP A 344 -22.82 12.82 23.22
CA ASP A 344 -22.35 12.19 24.47
C ASP A 344 -21.40 13.11 25.27
N LYS A 345 -20.77 14.09 24.62
CA LYS A 345 -19.74 14.96 25.23
C LYS A 345 -20.07 16.45 25.16
N VAL A 346 -20.60 16.89 24.03
CA VAL A 346 -20.82 18.30 23.68
C VAL A 346 -22.31 18.55 23.55
N SER A 347 -22.81 19.57 24.25
CA SER A 347 -24.21 19.98 24.18
C SER A 347 -24.46 20.98 23.06
N SER A 348 -23.48 21.83 22.74
CA SER A 348 -23.62 22.83 21.68
C SER A 348 -22.28 23.32 21.14
N ILE A 349 -22.23 23.73 19.87
CA ILE A 349 -21.08 24.41 19.24
C ILE A 349 -21.56 25.77 18.70
N ASP A 350 -20.88 26.86 19.06
CA ASP A 350 -21.16 28.20 18.52
C ASP A 350 -20.57 28.31 17.10
N LEU A 351 -21.38 28.73 16.12
CA LEU A 351 -20.94 28.92 14.74
C LEU A 351 -20.30 30.29 14.50
N ASN A 352 -20.37 31.20 15.47
CA ASN A 352 -19.71 32.49 15.42
C ASN A 352 -18.25 32.35 15.83
N TYR A 353 -17.37 32.32 14.84
CA TYR A 353 -15.93 32.24 15.06
C TYR A 353 -15.25 33.60 14.91
N THR A 354 -14.06 33.71 15.49
CA THR A 354 -13.12 34.81 15.26
C THR A 354 -11.96 34.33 14.41
N ASN A 355 -11.49 35.16 13.47
CA ASN A 355 -10.30 34.81 12.67
C ASN A 355 -9.03 35.05 13.50
N THR A 356 -8.14 34.08 13.47
CA THR A 356 -6.87 34.04 14.19
C THR A 356 -5.72 33.68 13.26
N ASP A 357 -4.50 33.73 13.78
CA ASP A 357 -3.28 33.25 13.10
C ASP A 357 -2.32 32.76 14.18
N ILE A 358 -2.73 31.70 14.88
CA ILE A 358 -2.01 31.16 16.04
C ILE A 358 -1.21 29.96 15.58
N ASN A 359 0.12 30.05 15.71
CA ASN A 359 0.98 28.89 15.47
C ASN A 359 0.75 27.81 16.54
N ASN A 360 0.59 26.57 16.09
CA ASN A 360 0.41 25.39 16.93
C ASN A 360 1.30 24.27 16.36
N ASN A 361 2.54 24.14 16.86
CA ASN A 361 3.52 23.17 16.39
C ASN A 361 3.67 23.13 14.85
N SER A 362 3.95 24.28 14.27
CA SER A 362 4.04 24.49 12.81
C SER A 362 2.72 24.41 12.05
N ASN A 363 1.61 23.97 12.64
CA ASN A 363 0.27 24.15 12.08
C ASN A 363 -0.30 25.53 12.46
N THR A 364 -1.45 25.89 11.89
CA THR A 364 -2.03 27.23 12.09
C THR A 364 -3.50 27.15 12.52
N ILE A 365 -3.86 27.70 13.67
CA ILE A 365 -5.26 27.88 14.05
C ILE A 365 -5.76 29.20 13.44
N LYS A 366 -6.71 29.11 12.49
CA LYS A 366 -7.20 30.28 11.74
C LYS A 366 -8.61 30.73 12.12
N GLN A 367 -9.43 29.86 12.69
CA GLN A 367 -10.71 30.24 13.26
C GLN A 367 -10.86 29.63 14.65
N THR A 368 -11.29 30.45 15.61
CA THR A 368 -11.57 30.02 16.98
C THR A 368 -13.01 30.35 17.35
N SER A 369 -13.72 29.35 17.85
CA SER A 369 -15.06 29.44 18.45
C SER A 369 -15.09 28.72 19.80
N THR A 370 -16.29 28.43 20.32
CA THR A 370 -16.51 27.78 21.61
C THR A 370 -17.50 26.63 21.46
N ALA A 371 -17.16 25.48 22.06
CA ALA A 371 -18.11 24.41 22.34
C ALA A 371 -18.49 24.41 23.82
N THR A 372 -19.71 23.96 24.13
CA THR A 372 -20.16 23.73 25.50
C THR A 372 -20.29 22.23 25.71
N LEU A 373 -19.57 21.71 26.70
CA LEU A 373 -19.68 20.31 27.11
C LEU A 373 -21.00 20.07 27.87
N ASN A 374 -21.44 18.81 27.95
CA ASN A 374 -22.68 18.42 28.65
C ASN A 374 -22.72 18.81 30.14
N ASN A 375 -21.56 19.06 30.77
CA ASN A 375 -21.45 19.54 32.15
C ASN A 375 -21.54 21.07 32.28
N GLY A 376 -21.74 21.80 31.17
CA GLY A 376 -21.79 23.26 31.10
C GLY A 376 -20.43 23.95 30.97
N THR A 377 -19.32 23.21 31.00
CA THR A 377 -17.98 23.76 30.76
C THR A 377 -17.85 24.23 29.32
N LYS A 378 -17.34 25.44 29.12
CA LYS A 378 -16.99 25.96 27.80
C LYS A 378 -15.55 25.60 27.48
N VAL A 379 -15.34 25.02 26.31
CA VAL A 379 -14.04 24.62 25.76
C VAL A 379 -13.86 25.22 24.37
N LYS A 380 -12.63 25.19 23.86
CA LYS A 380 -12.37 25.67 22.50
C LYS A 380 -12.93 24.72 21.45
N ALA A 381 -13.37 25.32 20.35
CA ALA A 381 -13.54 24.66 19.08
C ALA A 381 -12.72 25.47 18.07
N ASP A 382 -11.62 24.91 17.57
CA ASP A 382 -10.73 25.63 16.64
C ASP A 382 -10.67 24.93 15.29
N ASP A 383 -10.68 25.71 14.23
CA ASP A 383 -10.35 25.29 12.87
C ASP A 383 -8.83 25.34 12.70
N ILE A 384 -8.21 24.17 12.71
CA ILE A 384 -6.76 24.02 12.64
C ILE A 384 -6.35 23.62 11.23
N TRP A 385 -5.41 24.38 10.67
CA TRP A 385 -4.87 24.20 9.33
C TRP A 385 -3.57 23.42 9.45
N PHE A 386 -3.67 22.11 9.20
CA PHE A 386 -2.55 21.19 9.20
C PHE A 386 -1.72 21.37 7.94
N LYS A 387 -0.40 21.39 8.11
CA LYS A 387 0.53 21.32 6.98
C LYS A 387 0.46 19.95 6.34
N VAL A 388 0.48 19.91 5.02
CA VAL A 388 0.42 18.70 4.22
C VAL A 388 1.56 18.67 3.21
N ASN A 389 2.16 17.49 3.06
CA ASN A 389 3.25 17.26 2.12
C ASN A 389 2.89 16.18 1.10
N TYR A 390 2.90 16.57 -0.17
CA TYR A 390 2.54 15.71 -1.30
C TYR A 390 3.71 14.91 -1.89
N LYS A 391 4.89 14.91 -1.25
CA LYS A 391 6.03 14.11 -1.71
C LYS A 391 5.97 12.66 -1.20
N ASP A 392 5.21 12.43 -0.12
CA ASP A 392 4.95 11.11 0.45
C ASP A 392 3.43 10.87 0.51
N THR A 393 2.95 10.12 -0.47
CA THR A 393 1.52 9.95 -0.75
C THR A 393 1.21 8.48 -0.93
N GLU A 394 0.27 7.98 -0.15
CA GLU A 394 -0.28 6.64 -0.33
C GLU A 394 -1.59 6.76 -1.13
N GLU A 395 -1.64 6.19 -2.34
CA GLU A 395 -2.90 6.15 -3.11
C GLU A 395 -3.92 5.28 -2.38
N ILE A 396 -5.12 5.82 -2.10
CA ILE A 396 -6.23 5.03 -1.56
C ILE A 396 -6.80 4.21 -2.71
N ILE A 397 -6.43 2.93 -2.72
CA ILE A 397 -6.90 1.96 -3.71
C ILE A 397 -8.07 1.18 -3.11
N ASP A 398 -9.29 1.37 -3.63
CA ASP A 398 -10.32 0.34 -3.48
C ASP A 398 -9.99 -0.81 -4.42
N GLU A 399 -9.30 -1.81 -3.87
CA GLU A 399 -8.90 -3.00 -4.58
C GLU A 399 -10.07 -3.76 -5.24
N ASN A 400 -11.30 -3.55 -4.79
CA ASN A 400 -12.48 -4.20 -5.34
C ASN A 400 -12.99 -3.51 -6.63
N GLU A 401 -12.63 -2.25 -6.84
CA GLU A 401 -13.05 -1.47 -8.02
C GLU A 401 -12.05 -1.55 -9.18
N ILE A 402 -10.83 -2.06 -8.96
CA ILE A 402 -9.86 -2.27 -10.04
C ILE A 402 -10.19 -3.56 -10.81
N PRO A 403 -10.51 -3.48 -12.12
CA PRO A 403 -10.70 -4.68 -12.94
C PRO A 403 -9.44 -5.55 -12.92
N PHE A 404 -9.60 -6.86 -12.81
CA PHE A 404 -8.49 -7.82 -12.70
C PHE A 404 -7.46 -7.66 -13.83
N GLU A 405 -7.91 -7.34 -15.04
CA GLU A 405 -7.03 -7.11 -16.20
C GLU A 405 -6.03 -5.95 -15.96
N ILE A 406 -6.39 -4.99 -15.11
CA ILE A 406 -5.58 -3.82 -14.82
C ILE A 406 -4.61 -4.07 -13.64
N LYS A 407 -4.98 -4.91 -12.67
CA LYS A 407 -4.06 -5.42 -11.64
C LYS A 407 -2.89 -6.22 -12.25
N SER A 408 -3.11 -6.83 -13.43
CA SER A 408 -2.09 -7.64 -14.12
C SER A 408 -1.11 -6.84 -14.99
N LEU A 409 -1.28 -5.51 -15.12
CA LEU A 409 -0.35 -4.66 -15.87
C LEU A 409 0.90 -4.33 -15.03
N PRO A 410 2.06 -4.07 -15.65
CA PRO A 410 3.23 -3.58 -14.92
C PRO A 410 2.89 -2.26 -14.23
N GLN A 411 3.01 -2.26 -12.90
CA GLN A 411 2.76 -1.08 -12.08
C GLN A 411 3.95 -0.12 -12.16
N ILE A 412 3.67 1.11 -12.59
CA ILE A 412 4.60 2.22 -12.45
C ILE A 412 4.19 2.92 -11.16
N THR A 413 5.02 2.82 -10.13
CA THR A 413 4.83 3.62 -8.91
C THR A 413 4.93 5.09 -9.29
N ALA A 414 3.82 5.80 -9.15
CA ALA A 414 3.78 7.24 -9.31
C ALA A 414 4.22 7.90 -7.99
N PHE A 415 4.84 9.08 -8.08
CA PHE A 415 5.21 9.89 -6.92
C PHE A 415 4.31 11.14 -6.88
N GLY A 416 3.82 11.48 -5.68
CA GLY A 416 2.83 12.53 -5.45
C GLY A 416 1.42 12.17 -5.89
N ASN A 417 0.54 13.16 -6.04
CA ASN A 417 -0.90 12.97 -6.34
C ASN A 417 -1.15 12.63 -7.83
N LEU A 418 -0.36 11.70 -8.37
CA LEU A 418 -0.54 11.16 -9.70
C LEU A 418 -1.05 9.72 -9.55
N LYS A 419 -2.26 9.43 -10.04
CA LYS A 419 -2.83 8.08 -10.00
C LYS A 419 -1.90 7.10 -10.71
N GLU A 420 -1.69 5.92 -10.13
CA GLU A 420 -0.98 4.87 -10.83
C GLU A 420 -1.67 4.57 -12.17
N PHE A 421 -0.90 4.18 -13.18
CA PHE A 421 -1.43 3.99 -14.54
C PHE A 421 -2.55 2.92 -14.60
N ALA A 422 -2.55 1.99 -13.64
CA ALA A 422 -3.60 1.02 -13.40
C ALA A 422 -4.93 1.67 -12.93
N ASN A 423 -4.86 2.78 -12.21
CA ASN A 423 -6.00 3.42 -11.55
C ASN A 423 -6.61 4.56 -12.38
N LEU A 424 -6.05 4.84 -13.56
CA LEU A 424 -6.59 5.82 -14.51
C LEU A 424 -7.90 5.35 -15.19
N ASN A 425 -8.17 4.04 -15.20
CA ASN A 425 -9.27 3.45 -15.97
C ASN A 425 -10.48 3.00 -15.12
N SER A 426 -10.43 3.13 -13.78
CA SER A 426 -11.55 2.76 -12.90
C SER A 426 -12.68 3.82 -12.86
N ASN A 427 -12.42 5.04 -13.34
CA ASN A 427 -13.43 6.12 -13.39
C ASN A 427 -14.19 6.18 -14.73
N LYS A 428 -15.02 5.18 -15.02
CA LYS A 428 -16.06 5.30 -16.05
C LYS A 428 -17.40 4.73 -15.64
#